data_AF-A0A1F4DXB3-F1
#
_entry.id   AF-A0A1F4DXB3-F1
#
_cell.length_a   1.000
_cell.length_b   1.000
_cell.length_c   1.000
_cell.angle_alpha   90.00
_cell.angle_beta   90.00
_cell.angle_gamma   90.00
#
_symmetry.space_group_name_H-M   'P 1'
#
loop_
_entity.id
_entity.type
_entity.pdbx_description
1 polymer ?
#
loop_
_entity_poly.entity_id
_entity_poly.type
_entity_poly.pdbx_seq_one_letter_code
_entity_poly.pdbx_strand_id
1 'polypeptide(L)'
;MLAIVFSVALIGCADKEPSTVKSTVQKQPAADVQAGKAFAERECKACHGVDGKGTAPAIPSLAAQRERYLIASIQAYKEGKRHHSALRTMAGRMSEADVKNVAAYYASLPPVASASGKEAPFFSPYESGKALAAGCAKCHGEDGNSTTPGTPSLAGQQPRYFVLALQEYLNADRKKSPMHSMLPGLGKLDMESLALYFASQTPVQRPAPALGDPAAGEPLTAVCGGCHGSYGVSTDTATPSLAGQDAGYLLDAIKAYRTTRKRENMRLYVTGLSDKNIQDIAAFYAAQKSRAAEKGQTIVQELTEKCNRCHGSEVDNPAMAVPKISGQDRDYLVMALRAYRDDRRESTTMHKMSLPYSDSIIESVASFYAGQPGK
;
A
#
# COMPACT_ATOMS: atom_id res chain seq x y z
N MET A 1 -42.51 53.67 -40.85
CA MET A 1 -41.90 54.40 -39.71
C MET A 1 -40.42 54.07 -39.69
N LEU A 2 -39.61 55.13 -39.78
CA LEU A 2 -38.16 55.28 -39.57
C LEU A 2 -37.19 54.13 -39.90
N ALA A 3 -36.32 54.45 -40.86
CA ALA A 3 -35.07 53.80 -41.21
C ALA A 3 -34.07 53.77 -40.05
N ILE A 4 -33.26 52.71 -39.99
CA ILE A 4 -31.96 52.72 -39.34
C ILE A 4 -30.96 52.16 -40.35
N VAL A 5 -30.14 53.05 -40.89
CA VAL A 5 -28.98 52.75 -41.74
C VAL A 5 -27.79 52.57 -40.79
N PHE A 6 -27.16 51.40 -40.81
CA PHE A 6 -25.83 51.22 -40.21
C PHE A 6 -24.83 50.90 -41.33
N SER A 7 -23.98 51.88 -41.60
CA SER A 7 -22.88 51.83 -42.56
C SER A 7 -21.83 50.81 -42.14
N VAL A 8 -21.56 49.82 -42.99
CA VAL A 8 -20.40 48.93 -42.86
C VAL A 8 -19.23 49.58 -43.60
N ALA A 9 -18.22 50.02 -42.85
CA ALA A 9 -16.96 50.49 -43.42
C ALA A 9 -16.10 49.28 -43.83
N LEU A 10 -15.84 49.15 -45.13
CA LEU A 10 -14.84 48.23 -45.69
C LEU A 10 -13.44 48.79 -45.41
N ILE A 11 -12.76 48.21 -44.42
CA ILE A 11 -11.31 48.42 -44.22
C ILE A 11 -10.58 47.34 -45.01
N GLY A 12 -9.76 47.79 -45.96
CA GLY A 12 -9.05 46.97 -46.91
C GLY A 12 -8.03 46.01 -46.28
N CYS A 13 -7.88 44.86 -46.93
CA CYS A 13 -6.79 43.92 -46.71
C CYS A 13 -5.46 44.60 -47.06
N ALA A 14 -4.64 44.87 -46.04
CA ALA A 14 -3.22 45.13 -46.22
C ALA A 14 -2.47 43.83 -45.93
N ASP A 15 -1.76 43.31 -46.92
CA ASP A 15 -0.90 42.15 -46.82
C ASP A 15 0.21 42.41 -45.80
N LYS A 16 0.10 41.78 -44.63
CA LYS A 16 1.16 41.76 -43.62
C LYS A 16 2.05 40.58 -43.93
N GLU A 17 3.25 40.85 -44.46
CA GLU A 17 4.30 39.85 -44.61
C GLU A 17 4.53 39.11 -43.29
N PRO A 18 4.78 37.79 -43.32
CA PRO A 18 5.03 37.02 -42.11
C PRO A 18 6.37 37.45 -41.52
N SER A 19 6.31 38.19 -40.41
CA SER A 19 7.47 38.50 -39.59
C SER A 19 8.11 37.20 -39.11
N THR A 20 9.25 36.84 -39.70
CA THR A 20 10.09 35.74 -39.24
C THR A 20 10.63 36.06 -37.85
N VAL A 21 9.91 35.63 -36.81
CA VAL A 21 10.49 35.51 -35.48
C VAL A 21 11.50 34.37 -35.57
N LYS A 22 12.78 34.71 -35.72
CA LYS A 22 13.88 33.77 -35.53
C LYS A 22 13.80 33.28 -34.09
N SER A 23 13.21 32.09 -33.90
CA SER A 23 13.32 31.36 -32.65
C SER A 23 14.77 30.91 -32.51
N THR A 24 15.58 31.73 -31.85
CA THR A 24 16.84 31.28 -31.28
C THR A 24 16.51 30.37 -30.11
N VAL A 25 16.31 29.08 -30.40
CA VAL A 25 16.46 28.03 -29.41
C VAL A 25 17.93 28.06 -29.00
N GLN A 26 18.25 28.84 -27.96
CA GLN A 26 19.54 28.74 -27.30
C GLN A 26 19.65 27.32 -26.76
N LYS A 27 20.50 26.51 -27.40
CA LYS A 27 20.91 25.20 -26.92
C LYS A 27 21.46 25.40 -25.52
N GLN A 28 20.70 25.02 -24.50
CA GLN A 28 21.17 25.07 -23.12
C GLN A 28 22.53 24.35 -23.06
N PRO A 29 23.54 24.94 -22.42
CA PRO A 29 24.84 24.28 -22.29
C PRO A 29 24.65 22.93 -21.61
N ALA A 30 25.36 21.92 -22.10
CA ALA A 30 25.38 20.58 -21.52
C ALA A 30 25.82 20.65 -20.05
N ALA A 31 25.33 19.71 -19.23
CA ALA A 31 25.69 19.65 -17.82
C ALA A 31 27.21 19.44 -17.65
N ASP A 32 27.82 20.17 -16.71
CA ASP A 32 29.21 20.02 -16.32
C ASP A 32 29.34 19.02 -15.17
N VAL A 33 29.73 17.78 -15.52
CA VAL A 33 29.92 16.68 -14.57
C VAL A 33 31.02 16.97 -13.55
N GLN A 34 32.07 17.72 -13.92
CA GLN A 34 33.18 18.03 -13.01
C GLN A 34 32.77 19.08 -11.98
N ALA A 35 32.03 20.11 -12.41
CA ALA A 35 31.39 21.06 -11.49
C ALA A 35 30.39 20.35 -10.57
N GLY A 36 29.63 19.39 -11.11
CA GLY A 36 28.71 18.53 -10.35
C GLY A 36 29.41 17.72 -9.26
N LYS A 37 30.54 17.10 -9.60
CA LYS A 37 31.40 16.37 -8.64
C LYS A 37 31.89 17.28 -7.52
N ALA A 38 32.43 18.45 -7.86
CA ALA A 38 32.94 19.40 -6.88
C ALA A 38 31.83 19.90 -5.92
N PHE A 39 30.61 20.09 -6.44
CA PHE A 39 29.45 20.39 -5.61
C PHE A 39 29.09 19.21 -4.69
N ALA A 40 29.04 18.00 -5.23
CA ALA A 40 28.73 16.79 -4.46
C ALA A 40 29.73 16.55 -3.32
N GLU A 41 31.03 16.77 -3.54
CA GLU A 41 32.09 16.66 -2.53
C GLU A 41 31.98 17.68 -1.40
N ARG A 42 31.33 18.82 -1.64
CA ARG A 42 31.13 19.86 -0.62
C ARG A 42 29.82 19.67 0.13
N GLU A 43 28.73 19.47 -0.60
CA GLU A 43 27.37 19.61 -0.06
C GLU A 43 26.65 18.25 0.11
N CYS A 44 26.99 17.24 -0.68
CA CYS A 44 26.21 15.98 -0.74
C CYS A 44 26.90 14.80 -0.04
N LYS A 45 28.25 14.77 -0.05
CA LYS A 45 29.04 13.58 0.35
C LYS A 45 28.79 13.11 1.78
N ALA A 46 28.44 14.01 2.70
CA ALA A 46 28.26 13.69 4.11
C ALA A 46 27.16 12.64 4.32
N CYS A 47 26.15 12.65 3.45
CA CYS A 47 25.02 11.71 3.52
C CYS A 47 25.04 10.74 2.34
N HIS A 48 25.22 11.21 1.12
CA HIS A 48 25.08 10.35 -0.07
C HIS A 48 26.38 9.67 -0.49
N GLY A 49 27.52 10.06 0.10
CA GLY A 49 28.83 9.68 -0.41
C GLY A 49 29.16 10.42 -1.72
N VAL A 50 30.46 10.55 -2.00
CA VAL A 50 30.90 11.05 -3.32
C VAL A 50 30.61 10.03 -4.42
N ASP A 51 30.56 8.74 -4.06
CA ASP A 51 30.19 7.63 -4.93
C ASP A 51 28.67 7.39 -4.99
N GLY A 52 27.87 8.19 -4.29
CA GLY A 52 26.41 8.19 -4.39
C GLY A 52 25.72 6.96 -3.80
N LYS A 53 26.40 6.16 -2.97
CA LYS A 53 25.82 4.92 -2.41
C LYS A 53 24.97 5.13 -1.16
N GLY A 54 25.03 6.30 -0.54
CA GLY A 54 24.46 6.52 0.80
C GLY A 54 25.43 6.05 1.89
N THR A 55 25.51 6.81 2.98
CA THR A 55 26.45 6.54 4.09
C THR A 55 25.81 5.86 5.29
N ALA A 56 24.48 5.76 5.33
CA ALA A 56 23.71 5.19 6.44
C ALA A 56 22.34 4.68 5.96
N PRO A 57 21.67 3.80 6.74
CA PRO A 57 20.30 3.39 6.46
C PRO A 57 19.37 4.60 6.29
N ALA A 58 18.36 4.44 5.45
CA ALA A 58 17.41 5.47 5.03
C ALA A 58 17.99 6.64 4.21
N ILE A 59 19.30 6.68 3.97
CA ILE A 59 19.89 7.61 3.03
C ILE A 59 19.88 7.00 1.63
N PRO A 60 19.17 7.59 0.66
CA PRO A 60 19.07 6.98 -0.66
C PRO A 60 20.39 7.03 -1.41
N SER A 61 20.65 5.96 -2.16
CA SER A 61 21.62 5.98 -3.25
C SER A 61 21.15 6.89 -4.39
N LEU A 62 22.08 7.71 -4.86
CA LEU A 62 21.97 8.59 -6.02
C LEU A 62 22.73 8.06 -7.24
N ALA A 63 23.66 7.11 -7.04
CA ALA A 63 24.50 6.56 -8.10
C ALA A 63 23.68 5.87 -9.19
N ALA A 64 24.03 6.11 -10.46
CA ALA A 64 23.34 5.61 -11.66
C ALA A 64 21.84 5.93 -11.73
N GLN A 65 21.34 6.82 -10.87
CA GLN A 65 19.96 7.25 -10.88
C GLN A 65 19.68 8.08 -12.12
N ARG A 66 18.42 8.09 -12.58
CA ARG A 66 18.03 8.87 -13.75
C ARG A 66 18.21 10.36 -13.47
N GLU A 67 18.99 11.03 -14.32
CA GLU A 67 19.27 12.47 -14.20
C GLU A 67 17.97 13.28 -14.05
N ARG A 68 16.95 13.01 -14.88
CA ARG A 68 15.64 13.69 -14.78
C ARG A 68 14.95 13.52 -13.43
N TYR A 69 15.09 12.36 -12.78
CA TYR A 69 14.48 12.11 -11.48
C TYR A 69 15.25 12.84 -10.38
N LEU A 70 16.57 12.94 -10.50
CA LEU A 70 17.40 13.73 -9.58
C LEU A 70 17.04 15.22 -9.67
N ILE A 71 16.94 15.77 -10.88
CA ILE A 71 16.51 17.17 -11.10
C ILE A 71 15.13 17.40 -10.50
N ALA A 72 14.14 16.57 -10.85
CA ALA A 72 12.77 16.70 -10.34
C ALA A 72 12.69 16.54 -8.82
N SER A 73 13.50 15.66 -8.23
CA SER A 73 13.56 15.48 -6.78
C SER A 73 14.10 16.71 -6.06
N ILE A 74 15.17 17.31 -6.57
CA ILE A 74 15.76 18.53 -5.99
C ILE A 74 14.79 19.71 -6.10
N GLN A 75 14.11 19.86 -7.26
CA GLN A 75 13.05 20.84 -7.44
C GLN A 75 11.89 20.63 -6.48
N ALA A 76 11.43 19.39 -6.28
CA ALA A 76 10.36 19.09 -5.32
C ALA A 76 10.74 19.44 -3.87
N TYR A 77 12.02 19.30 -3.49
CA TYR A 77 12.50 19.79 -2.19
C TYR A 77 12.47 21.32 -2.12
N LYS A 78 12.92 22.01 -3.17
CA LYS A 78 12.94 23.48 -3.26
C LYS A 78 11.52 24.08 -3.18
N GLU A 79 10.55 23.44 -3.81
CA GLU A 79 9.13 23.84 -3.85
C GLU A 79 8.34 23.39 -2.61
N GLY A 80 8.91 22.54 -1.76
CA GLY A 80 8.25 22.01 -0.57
C GLY A 80 7.33 20.82 -0.81
N LYS A 81 7.14 20.36 -2.06
CA LYS A 81 6.37 19.15 -2.43
C LYS A 81 6.97 17.85 -1.88
N ARG A 82 8.26 17.89 -1.55
CA ARG A 82 8.97 16.82 -0.85
C ARG A 82 9.56 17.36 0.45
N HIS A 83 9.11 16.83 1.58
CA HIS A 83 9.50 17.34 2.89
C HIS A 83 10.78 16.69 3.42
N HIS A 84 11.82 17.50 3.63
CA HIS A 84 12.98 17.19 4.47
C HIS A 84 13.72 18.50 4.76
N SER A 85 13.92 18.87 6.03
CA SER A 85 14.45 20.19 6.40
C SER A 85 15.84 20.47 5.81
N ALA A 86 16.78 19.54 5.97
CA ALA A 86 18.13 19.68 5.45
C ALA A 86 18.17 19.82 3.92
N LEU A 87 17.46 18.94 3.19
CA LEU A 87 17.42 18.97 1.73
C LEU A 87 16.67 20.19 1.17
N ARG A 88 15.63 20.68 1.86
CA ARG A 88 14.97 21.94 1.46
C ARG A 88 15.94 23.13 1.56
N THR A 89 16.69 23.22 2.65
CA THR A 89 17.69 24.28 2.84
C THR A 89 18.80 24.21 1.79
N MET A 90 19.32 23.01 1.51
CA MET A 90 20.33 22.82 0.47
C MET A 90 19.79 23.16 -0.92
N ALA A 91 18.65 22.59 -1.31
CA ALA A 91 18.03 22.83 -2.61
C ALA A 91 17.64 24.31 -2.83
N GLY A 92 17.26 25.02 -1.77
CA GLY A 92 16.96 26.45 -1.82
C GLY A 92 18.17 27.33 -2.19
N ARG A 93 19.40 26.84 -1.95
CA ARG A 93 20.65 27.56 -2.26
C ARG A 93 21.25 27.19 -3.62
N MET A 94 20.70 26.17 -4.29
CA MET A 94 21.20 25.68 -5.57
C MET A 94 20.69 26.54 -6.73
N SER A 95 21.60 26.92 -7.62
CA SER A 95 21.27 27.46 -8.94
C SER A 95 20.75 26.35 -9.88
N GLU A 96 20.11 26.72 -10.99
CA GLU A 96 19.69 25.72 -11.99
C GLU A 96 20.87 24.95 -12.57
N ALA A 97 22.03 25.60 -12.72
CA ALA A 97 23.26 24.96 -13.17
C ALA A 97 23.75 23.94 -12.14
N ASP A 98 23.74 24.26 -10.85
CA ASP A 98 24.12 23.32 -9.78
C ASP A 98 23.23 22.07 -9.80
N VAL A 99 21.91 22.26 -9.95
CA VAL A 99 20.93 21.15 -10.02
C VAL A 99 21.23 20.23 -11.20
N LYS A 100 21.46 20.77 -12.39
CA LYS A 100 21.78 19.98 -13.59
C LYS A 100 23.13 19.27 -13.46
N ASN A 101 24.15 19.98 -13.01
CA ASN A 101 25.51 19.46 -12.88
C ASN A 101 25.58 18.32 -11.87
N VAL A 102 24.97 18.47 -10.68
CA VAL A 102 24.99 17.41 -9.66
C VAL A 102 24.15 16.20 -10.06
N ALA A 103 23.03 16.43 -10.77
CA ALA A 103 22.21 15.36 -11.31
C ALA A 103 22.96 14.55 -12.37
N ALA A 104 23.63 15.22 -13.31
CA ALA A 104 24.47 14.58 -14.32
C ALA A 104 25.64 13.81 -13.70
N TYR A 105 26.29 14.38 -12.67
CA TYR A 105 27.36 13.71 -11.95
C TYR A 105 26.89 12.38 -11.33
N TYR A 106 25.87 12.39 -10.49
CA TYR A 106 25.38 11.16 -9.85
C TYR A 106 24.80 10.15 -10.83
N ALA A 107 24.15 10.62 -11.91
CA ALA A 107 23.67 9.76 -12.99
C ALA A 107 24.80 9.06 -13.76
N SER A 108 25.98 9.68 -13.84
CA SER A 108 27.16 9.11 -14.52
C SER A 108 27.91 8.05 -13.69
N LEU A 109 27.62 7.94 -12.39
CA LEU A 109 28.29 6.98 -11.51
C LEU A 109 27.83 5.55 -11.82
N PRO A 110 28.68 4.54 -11.56
CA PRO A 110 28.28 3.14 -11.70
C PRO A 110 27.15 2.80 -10.73
N PRO A 111 26.23 1.87 -11.09
CA PRO A 111 25.18 1.43 -10.19
C PRO A 111 25.74 0.81 -8.91
N VAL A 112 24.95 0.88 -7.84
CA VAL A 112 25.29 0.20 -6.58
C VAL A 112 25.24 -1.31 -6.82
N ALA A 113 26.38 -1.97 -6.64
CA ALA A 113 26.43 -3.43 -6.62
C ALA A 113 25.63 -3.94 -5.41
N SER A 114 24.85 -5.01 -5.59
CA SER A 114 24.18 -5.64 -4.44
C SER A 114 25.25 -6.02 -3.41
N ALA A 115 25.05 -5.61 -2.16
CA ALA A 115 26.08 -5.71 -1.12
C ALA A 115 26.57 -7.17 -1.01
N SER A 116 27.79 -7.42 -1.50
CA SER A 116 28.60 -8.61 -1.22
C SER A 116 28.00 -9.99 -1.54
N GLY A 117 27.38 -10.23 -2.71
CA GLY A 117 27.09 -11.59 -3.21
C GLY A 117 26.26 -12.53 -2.30
N LYS A 118 25.79 -12.02 -1.16
CA LYS A 118 24.81 -12.62 -0.26
C LYS A 118 23.55 -11.82 -0.48
N GLU A 119 22.51 -12.49 -0.98
CA GLU A 119 21.19 -11.89 -1.11
C GLU A 119 20.80 -11.24 0.23
N ALA A 120 20.45 -9.94 0.20
CA ALA A 120 19.84 -9.31 1.35
C ALA A 120 18.60 -10.13 1.75
N PRO A 121 18.35 -10.40 3.05
CA PRO A 121 17.25 -11.26 3.45
C PRO A 121 15.92 -10.75 2.89
N PHE A 122 15.30 -11.51 1.99
CA PHE A 122 13.97 -11.19 1.49
C PHE A 122 12.95 -11.42 2.60
N PHE A 123 12.21 -10.38 2.97
CA PHE A 123 11.11 -10.49 3.91
C PHE A 123 9.84 -10.91 3.17
N SER A 124 9.34 -12.12 3.42
CA SER A 124 8.05 -12.60 2.92
C SER A 124 7.00 -12.51 4.03
N PRO A 125 5.99 -11.62 3.92
CA PRO A 125 4.92 -11.52 4.91
C PRO A 125 4.04 -12.78 4.93
N TYR A 126 3.92 -13.49 3.80
CA TYR A 126 3.20 -14.75 3.75
C TYR A 126 3.91 -15.85 4.56
N GLU A 127 5.23 -16.05 4.33
CA GLU A 127 5.98 -17.08 5.08
C GLU A 127 6.13 -16.71 6.55
N SER A 128 6.33 -15.43 6.87
CA SER A 128 6.32 -14.93 8.25
C SER A 128 4.97 -15.20 8.94
N GLY A 129 3.85 -14.89 8.26
CA GLY A 129 2.51 -15.16 8.76
C GLY A 129 2.25 -16.65 8.97
N LYS A 130 2.68 -17.50 8.03
CA LYS A 130 2.58 -18.96 8.12
C LYS A 130 3.34 -19.51 9.33
N ALA A 131 4.56 -19.03 9.57
CA ALA A 131 5.35 -19.45 10.72
C ALA A 131 4.67 -19.07 12.05
N LEU A 132 4.13 -17.85 12.14
CA LEU A 132 3.39 -17.38 13.31
C LEU A 132 2.07 -18.13 13.52
N ALA A 133 1.40 -18.52 12.43
CA ALA A 133 0.11 -19.20 12.47
C ALA A 133 0.16 -20.58 13.15
N ALA A 134 1.33 -21.21 13.22
CA ALA A 134 1.53 -22.46 13.98
C ALA A 134 1.10 -22.32 15.46
N GLY A 135 1.28 -21.13 16.05
CA GLY A 135 0.82 -20.83 17.42
C GLY A 135 -0.72 -20.77 17.56
N CYS A 136 -1.44 -20.60 16.46
CA CYS A 136 -2.90 -20.50 16.44
C CYS A 136 -3.59 -21.86 16.16
N ALA A 137 -2.85 -22.81 15.59
CA ALA A 137 -3.39 -24.02 14.99
C ALA A 137 -4.17 -24.92 15.96
N LYS A 138 -3.76 -24.95 17.24
CA LYS A 138 -4.41 -25.77 18.28
C LYS A 138 -5.91 -25.50 18.40
N CYS A 139 -6.36 -24.27 18.17
CA CYS A 139 -7.77 -23.90 18.24
C CYS A 139 -8.36 -23.61 16.85
N HIS A 140 -7.60 -22.92 16.00
CA HIS A 140 -8.09 -22.41 14.73
C HIS A 140 -7.84 -23.35 13.53
N GLY A 141 -7.12 -24.47 13.71
CA GLY A 141 -6.68 -25.34 12.63
C GLY A 141 -5.38 -24.87 11.97
N GLU A 142 -4.63 -25.80 11.37
CA GLU A 142 -3.31 -25.56 10.75
C GLU A 142 -3.34 -24.45 9.66
N ASP A 143 -4.41 -24.38 8.90
CA ASP A 143 -4.66 -23.39 7.85
C ASP A 143 -5.75 -22.37 8.26
N GLY A 144 -6.13 -22.34 9.54
CA GLY A 144 -7.20 -21.48 10.02
C GLY A 144 -8.61 -22.01 9.75
N ASN A 145 -8.77 -23.24 9.28
CA ASN A 145 -10.08 -23.91 9.23
C ASN A 145 -10.38 -24.64 10.55
N SER A 146 -11.03 -23.94 11.48
CA SER A 146 -11.35 -24.51 12.79
C SER A 146 -12.46 -25.56 12.67
N THR A 147 -12.32 -26.67 13.40
CA THR A 147 -13.36 -27.68 13.59
C THR A 147 -13.90 -27.67 15.03
N THR A 148 -13.41 -26.76 15.88
CA THR A 148 -13.76 -26.69 17.29
C THR A 148 -15.05 -25.87 17.45
N PRO A 149 -16.12 -26.41 18.07
CA PRO A 149 -17.37 -25.68 18.27
C PRO A 149 -17.16 -24.34 18.99
N GLY A 150 -17.80 -23.27 18.51
CA GLY A 150 -17.66 -21.92 19.07
C GLY A 150 -16.34 -21.23 18.74
N THR A 151 -15.40 -21.89 18.06
CA THR A 151 -14.13 -21.30 17.65
C THR A 151 -14.21 -20.85 16.19
N PRO A 152 -13.84 -19.58 15.89
CA PRO A 152 -13.95 -19.09 14.53
C PRO A 152 -12.88 -19.68 13.61
N SER A 153 -13.24 -19.96 12.36
CA SER A 153 -12.30 -20.09 11.26
C SER A 153 -11.68 -18.73 10.92
N LEU A 154 -10.37 -18.74 10.72
CA LEU A 154 -9.56 -17.59 10.30
C LEU A 154 -9.33 -17.59 8.78
N ALA A 155 -9.37 -18.76 8.15
CA ALA A 155 -9.18 -18.92 6.71
C ALA A 155 -10.13 -18.03 5.89
N GLY A 156 -9.58 -17.35 4.88
CA GLY A 156 -10.31 -16.46 3.97
C GLY A 156 -10.92 -15.22 4.63
N GLN A 157 -10.53 -14.90 5.87
CA GLN A 157 -11.00 -13.68 6.53
C GLN A 157 -10.35 -12.43 5.92
N GLN A 158 -11.07 -11.31 5.97
CA GLN A 158 -10.60 -10.04 5.44
C GLN A 158 -9.39 -9.51 6.22
N PRO A 159 -8.30 -9.10 5.54
CA PRO A 159 -7.02 -8.84 6.19
C PRO A 159 -7.06 -7.66 7.15
N ARG A 160 -7.72 -6.55 6.79
CA ARG A 160 -7.80 -5.38 7.67
C ARG A 160 -8.74 -5.63 8.86
N TYR A 161 -9.84 -6.35 8.66
CA TYR A 161 -10.69 -6.81 9.76
C TYR A 161 -9.90 -7.68 10.73
N PHE A 162 -9.07 -8.60 10.23
CA PHE A 162 -8.27 -9.49 11.05
C PHE A 162 -7.31 -8.71 11.96
N VAL A 163 -6.58 -7.73 11.40
CA VAL A 163 -5.69 -6.85 12.19
C VAL A 163 -6.48 -6.08 13.25
N LEU A 164 -7.61 -5.47 12.87
CA LEU A 164 -8.47 -4.75 13.82
C LEU A 164 -9.01 -5.68 14.91
N ALA A 165 -9.33 -6.93 14.58
CA ALA A 165 -9.78 -7.92 15.54
C ALA A 165 -8.71 -8.28 16.56
N LEU A 166 -7.47 -8.51 16.12
CA LEU A 166 -6.35 -8.78 17.01
C LEU A 166 -6.07 -7.59 17.95
N GLN A 167 -6.13 -6.37 17.42
CA GLN A 167 -6.01 -5.14 18.22
C GLN A 167 -7.12 -5.02 19.27
N GLU A 168 -8.38 -5.31 18.90
CA GLU A 168 -9.50 -5.32 19.85
C GLU A 168 -9.32 -6.38 20.97
N TYR A 169 -8.70 -7.53 20.69
CA TYR A 169 -8.36 -8.51 21.73
C TYR A 169 -7.21 -8.03 22.61
N LEU A 170 -6.15 -7.45 22.02
CA LEU A 170 -5.01 -6.89 22.77
C LEU A 170 -5.43 -5.76 23.71
N ASN A 171 -6.35 -4.90 23.27
CA ASN A 171 -6.87 -3.78 24.07
C ASN A 171 -7.99 -4.19 25.05
N ALA A 172 -8.34 -5.47 25.11
CA ALA A 172 -9.45 -6.00 25.90
C ALA A 172 -10.84 -5.42 25.55
N ASP A 173 -11.01 -4.89 24.34
CA ASP A 173 -12.30 -4.45 23.79
C ASP A 173 -13.22 -5.65 23.48
N ARG A 174 -12.64 -6.82 23.19
CA ARG A 174 -13.35 -8.11 23.11
C ARG A 174 -13.16 -8.91 24.40
N LYS A 175 -13.97 -8.58 25.41
CA LYS A 175 -13.97 -9.24 26.73
C LYS A 175 -14.39 -10.73 26.62
N LYS A 176 -13.95 -11.55 27.60
CA LYS A 176 -14.29 -12.98 27.75
C LYS A 176 -13.74 -13.91 26.64
N SER A 177 -12.57 -13.60 26.08
CA SER A 177 -11.92 -14.46 25.08
C SER A 177 -10.55 -14.94 25.57
N PRO A 178 -10.16 -16.21 25.32
CA PRO A 178 -8.81 -16.69 25.58
C PRO A 178 -7.75 -16.03 24.68
N MET A 179 -8.16 -15.31 23.64
CA MET A 179 -7.25 -14.66 22.69
C MET A 179 -6.35 -13.61 23.35
N HIS A 180 -6.83 -12.86 24.36
CA HIS A 180 -6.03 -11.78 24.95
C HIS A 180 -4.70 -12.28 25.52
N SER A 181 -4.65 -13.47 26.12
CA SER A 181 -3.42 -14.03 26.69
C SER A 181 -2.50 -14.71 25.67
N MET A 182 -2.99 -14.97 24.45
CA MET A 182 -2.23 -15.64 23.39
C MET A 182 -1.55 -14.66 22.42
N LEU A 183 -2.01 -13.41 22.41
CA LEU A 183 -1.51 -12.34 21.54
C LEU A 183 -0.36 -11.48 22.10
N PRO A 184 0.00 -11.46 23.42
CA PRO A 184 1.10 -10.65 23.89
C PRO A 184 2.40 -11.05 23.20
N GLY A 185 3.05 -10.10 22.52
CA GLY A 185 4.28 -10.33 21.75
C GLY A 185 4.12 -10.18 20.24
N LEU A 186 2.88 -10.10 19.71
CA LEU A 186 2.67 -9.79 18.29
C LEU A 186 2.84 -8.29 18.02
N GLY A 187 3.83 -7.95 17.21
CA GLY A 187 3.99 -6.61 16.65
C GLY A 187 3.00 -6.33 15.53
N LYS A 188 2.98 -5.07 15.06
CA LYS A 188 2.12 -4.66 13.93
C LYS A 188 2.38 -5.47 12.66
N LEU A 189 3.66 -5.70 12.33
CA LEU A 189 4.04 -6.50 11.15
C LEU A 189 3.62 -7.96 11.31
N ASP A 190 3.71 -8.53 12.51
CA ASP A 190 3.28 -9.91 12.78
C ASP A 190 1.77 -10.07 12.56
N MET A 191 0.96 -9.14 13.08
CA MET A 191 -0.48 -9.13 12.88
C MET A 191 -0.86 -8.99 11.40
N GLU A 192 -0.18 -8.12 10.66
CA GLU A 192 -0.42 -7.96 9.22
C GLU A 192 0.03 -9.17 8.40
N SER A 193 1.11 -9.84 8.79
CA SER A 193 1.59 -11.08 8.17
C SER A 193 0.65 -12.25 8.43
N LEU A 194 0.17 -12.42 9.67
CA LEU A 194 -0.88 -13.39 10.02
C LEU A 194 -2.17 -13.11 9.23
N ALA A 195 -2.57 -11.85 9.13
CA ALA A 195 -3.74 -11.44 8.35
C ALA A 195 -3.60 -11.83 6.88
N LEU A 196 -2.43 -11.56 6.27
CA LEU A 196 -2.16 -11.95 4.88
C LEU A 196 -2.18 -13.48 4.71
N TYR A 197 -1.54 -14.22 5.63
CA TYR A 197 -1.52 -15.69 5.58
C TYR A 197 -2.94 -16.26 5.62
N PHE A 198 -3.74 -15.92 6.63
CA PHE A 198 -5.09 -16.45 6.79
C PHE A 198 -6.06 -15.97 5.70
N ALA A 199 -5.94 -14.72 5.24
CA ALA A 199 -6.70 -14.20 4.09
C ALA A 199 -6.46 -15.01 2.81
N SER A 200 -5.29 -15.64 2.69
CA SER A 200 -4.88 -16.45 1.54
C SER A 200 -5.27 -17.92 1.65
N GLN A 201 -5.73 -18.38 2.82
CA GLN A 201 -6.17 -19.76 2.99
C GLN A 201 -7.56 -19.95 2.40
N THR A 202 -7.80 -21.15 1.86
CA THR A 202 -9.11 -21.51 1.30
C THR A 202 -10.02 -21.98 2.43
N PRO A 203 -11.16 -21.30 2.68
CA PRO A 203 -12.11 -21.75 3.69
C PRO A 203 -12.71 -23.10 3.30
N VAL A 204 -12.73 -24.03 4.24
CA VAL A 204 -13.43 -25.31 4.10
C VAL A 204 -14.89 -25.12 4.45
N GLN A 205 -15.77 -25.68 3.61
CA GLN A 205 -17.20 -25.63 3.86
C GLN A 205 -17.55 -26.53 5.05
N ARG A 206 -18.28 -25.96 6.01
CA ARG A 206 -18.75 -26.69 7.19
C ARG A 206 -20.08 -27.38 6.89
N PRO A 207 -20.37 -28.51 7.57
CA PRO A 207 -21.71 -29.09 7.51
C PRO A 207 -22.75 -28.12 8.07
N ALA A 208 -24.01 -28.30 7.65
CA ALA A 208 -25.11 -27.51 8.17
C ALA A 208 -25.16 -27.60 9.71
N PRO A 209 -25.31 -26.47 10.42
CA PRO A 209 -25.30 -26.48 11.87
C PRO A 209 -26.56 -27.18 12.40
N ALA A 210 -26.43 -27.87 13.53
CA ALA A 210 -27.58 -28.45 14.23
C ALA A 210 -28.50 -27.40 14.87
N LEU A 211 -28.07 -26.14 14.90
CA LEU A 211 -28.71 -25.04 15.63
C LEU A 211 -29.16 -23.95 14.65
N GLY A 212 -30.47 -23.70 14.59
CA GLY A 212 -31.11 -22.68 13.75
C GLY A 212 -31.61 -23.19 12.41
N ASP A 213 -32.42 -22.38 11.72
CA ASP A 213 -32.97 -22.70 10.40
C ASP A 213 -32.38 -21.76 9.32
N PRO A 214 -31.50 -22.26 8.44
CA PRO A 214 -30.94 -21.46 7.35
C PRO A 214 -31.98 -20.83 6.42
N ALA A 215 -33.10 -21.52 6.15
CA ALA A 215 -34.14 -21.01 5.25
C ALA A 215 -34.93 -19.87 5.89
N ALA A 216 -35.18 -19.95 7.20
CA ALA A 216 -35.77 -18.84 7.96
C ALA A 216 -34.79 -17.66 8.12
N GLY A 217 -33.48 -17.93 8.16
CA GLY A 217 -32.43 -16.93 8.31
C GLY A 217 -32.18 -16.10 7.05
N GLU A 218 -32.25 -16.72 5.87
CA GLU A 218 -31.99 -16.08 4.57
C GLU A 218 -32.67 -14.71 4.40
N PRO A 219 -34.01 -14.56 4.52
CA PRO A 219 -34.67 -13.26 4.33
C PRO A 219 -34.23 -12.22 5.37
N LEU A 220 -33.81 -12.64 6.56
CA LEU A 220 -33.35 -11.74 7.63
C LEU A 220 -31.94 -11.17 7.33
N THR A 221 -31.18 -11.81 6.44
CA THR A 221 -29.81 -11.40 6.10
C THR A 221 -29.73 -10.28 5.06
N ALA A 222 -30.86 -9.87 4.46
CA ALA A 222 -30.89 -8.87 3.39
C ALA A 222 -30.16 -7.56 3.77
N VAL A 223 -30.35 -7.08 5.01
CA VAL A 223 -29.66 -5.88 5.51
C VAL A 223 -28.18 -6.11 5.80
N CYS A 224 -27.82 -7.32 6.25
CA CYS A 224 -26.44 -7.71 6.53
C CYS A 224 -25.60 -7.78 5.25
N GLY A 225 -26.21 -8.22 4.15
CA GLY A 225 -25.55 -8.39 2.86
C GLY A 225 -25.02 -7.11 2.23
N GLY A 226 -25.56 -5.94 2.60
CA GLY A 226 -25.08 -4.64 2.12
C GLY A 226 -23.63 -4.33 2.50
N CYS A 227 -23.17 -4.87 3.62
CA CYS A 227 -21.78 -4.73 4.07
C CYS A 227 -21.00 -6.05 3.95
N HIS A 228 -21.60 -7.16 4.37
CA HIS A 228 -20.92 -8.46 4.43
C HIS A 228 -20.96 -9.24 3.12
N GLY A 229 -21.62 -8.72 2.08
CA GLY A 229 -21.95 -9.44 0.84
C GLY A 229 -23.19 -10.31 1.01
N SER A 230 -23.95 -10.50 -0.07
CA SER A 230 -25.25 -11.23 -0.05
C SER A 230 -25.16 -12.62 0.58
N TYR A 231 -24.05 -13.33 0.34
CA TYR A 231 -23.78 -14.64 0.92
C TYR A 231 -22.75 -14.61 2.05
N GLY A 232 -22.44 -13.43 2.59
CA GLY A 232 -21.48 -13.27 3.69
C GLY A 232 -20.02 -13.32 3.26
N VAL A 233 -19.73 -13.11 1.98
CA VAL A 233 -18.35 -12.94 1.47
C VAL A 233 -18.12 -11.46 1.21
N SER A 234 -17.46 -10.78 2.14
CA SER A 234 -17.20 -9.34 2.05
C SER A 234 -16.20 -9.05 0.93
N THR A 235 -16.32 -7.86 0.32
CA THR A 235 -15.29 -7.29 -0.56
C THR A 235 -14.56 -6.10 0.08
N ASP A 236 -15.08 -5.60 1.21
CA ASP A 236 -14.42 -4.57 1.99
C ASP A 236 -13.45 -5.21 2.98
N THR A 237 -12.20 -4.77 2.96
CA THR A 237 -11.12 -5.39 3.75
C THR A 237 -11.31 -5.19 5.26
N ALA A 238 -12.09 -4.19 5.70
CA ALA A 238 -12.37 -3.92 7.11
C ALA A 238 -13.65 -4.62 7.63
N THR A 239 -14.49 -5.11 6.73
CA THR A 239 -15.76 -5.78 7.05
C THR A 239 -15.57 -7.30 6.99
N PRO A 240 -15.90 -8.06 8.03
CA PRO A 240 -15.60 -9.49 8.03
C PRO A 240 -16.46 -10.28 7.04
N SER A 241 -15.88 -11.33 6.48
CA SER A 241 -16.65 -12.41 5.86
C SER A 241 -17.30 -13.28 6.95
N LEU A 242 -18.59 -13.57 6.77
CA LEU A 242 -19.43 -14.41 7.63
C LEU A 242 -19.63 -15.83 7.06
N ALA A 243 -19.50 -15.98 5.75
CA ALA A 243 -19.71 -17.24 5.03
C ALA A 243 -18.80 -18.36 5.57
N GLY A 244 -19.38 -19.53 5.83
CA GLY A 244 -18.64 -20.72 6.26
C GLY A 244 -18.10 -20.66 7.69
N GLN A 245 -18.51 -19.65 8.47
CA GLN A 245 -18.07 -19.48 9.85
C GLN A 245 -18.82 -20.43 10.81
N ASP A 246 -18.25 -20.67 12.00
CA ASP A 246 -18.93 -21.41 13.06
C ASP A 246 -20.25 -20.73 13.47
N ALA A 247 -21.37 -21.47 13.42
CA ALA A 247 -22.68 -20.92 13.76
C ALA A 247 -22.78 -20.49 15.24
N GLY A 248 -22.14 -21.23 16.16
CA GLY A 248 -22.08 -20.86 17.57
C GLY A 248 -21.29 -19.58 17.79
N TYR A 249 -20.12 -19.46 17.14
CA TYR A 249 -19.34 -18.22 17.15
C TYR A 249 -20.14 -17.04 16.59
N LEU A 250 -20.82 -17.20 15.45
CA LEU A 250 -21.62 -16.13 14.85
C LEU A 250 -22.74 -15.69 15.79
N LEU A 251 -23.46 -16.64 16.40
CA LEU A 251 -24.49 -16.37 17.40
C LEU A 251 -23.95 -15.52 18.56
N ASP A 252 -22.84 -15.95 19.17
CA ASP A 252 -22.22 -15.24 20.29
C ASP A 252 -21.68 -13.87 19.88
N ALA A 253 -21.04 -13.77 18.71
CA ALA A 253 -20.49 -12.52 18.20
C ALA A 253 -21.59 -11.49 17.90
N ILE A 254 -22.70 -11.91 17.28
CA ILE A 254 -23.84 -11.04 17.01
C ILE A 254 -24.48 -10.57 18.31
N LYS A 255 -24.69 -11.46 19.29
CA LYS A 255 -25.20 -11.10 20.62
C LYS A 255 -24.25 -10.13 21.35
N ALA A 256 -22.94 -10.31 21.22
CA ALA A 256 -21.95 -9.45 21.85
C ALA A 256 -22.03 -7.99 21.36
N TYR A 257 -22.39 -7.73 20.10
CA TYR A 257 -22.57 -6.36 19.59
C TYR A 257 -23.70 -5.58 20.28
N ARG A 258 -24.63 -6.26 20.96
CA ARG A 258 -25.67 -5.59 21.77
C ARG A 258 -25.12 -5.05 23.09
N THR A 259 -23.99 -5.56 23.57
CA THR A 259 -23.54 -5.34 24.95
C THR A 259 -22.05 -5.00 25.04
N THR A 260 -21.17 -5.93 24.68
CA THR A 260 -19.74 -5.87 24.98
C THR A 260 -18.89 -5.39 23.80
N ARG A 261 -19.27 -5.72 22.56
CA ARG A 261 -18.49 -5.39 21.36
C ARG A 261 -18.94 -4.04 20.80
N LYS A 262 -18.15 -3.00 21.04
CA LYS A 262 -18.49 -1.61 20.69
C LYS A 262 -18.22 -1.32 19.21
N ARG A 263 -19.19 -1.59 18.34
CA ARG A 263 -19.24 -1.07 16.95
C ARG A 263 -20.65 -0.56 16.66
N GLU A 264 -20.81 0.75 16.64
CA GLU A 264 -22.13 1.39 16.58
C GLU A 264 -22.93 0.96 15.35
N ASN A 265 -22.27 0.92 14.18
CA ASN A 265 -22.90 0.46 12.94
C ASN A 265 -23.48 -0.94 13.09
N MET A 266 -22.72 -1.90 13.64
CA MET A 266 -23.23 -3.27 13.84
C MET A 266 -24.31 -3.34 14.91
N ARG A 267 -24.17 -2.59 16.01
CA ARG A 267 -25.14 -2.55 17.11
C ARG A 267 -26.53 -2.16 16.60
N LEU A 268 -26.61 -1.12 15.76
CA LEU A 268 -27.85 -0.60 15.18
C LEU A 268 -28.67 -1.70 14.49
N TYR A 269 -28.01 -2.58 13.72
CA TYR A 269 -28.68 -3.64 12.95
C TYR A 269 -29.08 -4.86 13.79
N VAL A 270 -28.44 -5.09 14.95
CA VAL A 270 -28.66 -6.33 15.72
C VAL A 270 -29.50 -6.16 16.98
N THR A 271 -29.69 -4.92 17.47
CA THR A 271 -30.45 -4.65 18.71
C THR A 271 -31.93 -5.07 18.59
N GLY A 272 -32.55 -4.94 17.41
CA GLY A 272 -33.97 -5.29 17.22
C GLY A 272 -34.26 -6.76 16.91
N LEU A 273 -33.24 -7.60 16.71
CA LEU A 273 -33.45 -9.00 16.35
C LEU A 273 -33.91 -9.83 17.57
N SER A 274 -34.69 -10.89 17.38
CA SER A 274 -34.90 -11.89 18.44
C SER A 274 -33.67 -12.82 18.53
N ASP A 275 -33.53 -13.55 19.63
CA ASP A 275 -32.47 -14.56 19.76
C ASP A 275 -32.63 -15.69 18.74
N LYS A 276 -33.88 -16.08 18.43
CA LYS A 276 -34.17 -17.03 17.36
C LYS A 276 -33.73 -16.50 15.99
N ASN A 277 -34.01 -15.23 15.70
CA ASN A 277 -33.60 -14.61 14.43
C ASN A 277 -32.07 -14.59 14.29
N ILE A 278 -31.32 -14.29 15.36
CA ILE A 278 -29.86 -14.35 15.32
C ILE A 278 -29.38 -15.77 15.04
N GLN A 279 -29.99 -16.76 15.69
CA GLN A 279 -29.66 -18.16 15.50
C GLN A 279 -29.92 -18.62 14.05
N ASP A 280 -31.05 -18.22 13.45
CA ASP A 280 -31.37 -18.54 12.05
C ASP A 280 -30.40 -17.82 11.07
N ILE A 281 -30.04 -16.56 11.33
CA ILE A 281 -29.02 -15.81 10.55
C ILE A 281 -27.65 -16.49 10.64
N ALA A 282 -27.24 -16.91 11.85
CA ALA A 282 -25.99 -17.61 12.06
C ALA A 282 -25.98 -18.96 11.31
N ALA A 283 -27.10 -19.68 11.32
CA ALA A 283 -27.26 -20.93 10.58
C ALA A 283 -27.15 -20.72 9.06
N PHE A 284 -27.79 -19.66 8.54
CA PHE A 284 -27.69 -19.30 7.13
C PHE A 284 -26.25 -19.05 6.70
N TYR A 285 -25.52 -18.15 7.38
CA TYR A 285 -24.15 -17.79 6.98
C TYR A 285 -23.15 -18.94 7.17
N ALA A 286 -23.32 -19.76 8.20
CA ALA A 286 -22.48 -20.94 8.42
C ALA A 286 -22.55 -21.95 7.26
N ALA A 287 -23.70 -22.06 6.60
CA ALA A 287 -23.91 -22.93 5.45
C ALA A 287 -23.36 -22.36 4.12
N GLN A 288 -23.04 -21.06 4.07
CA GLN A 288 -22.60 -20.42 2.83
C GLN A 288 -21.19 -20.83 2.43
N LYS A 289 -20.96 -20.86 1.11
CA LYS A 289 -19.63 -21.07 0.53
C LYS A 289 -18.81 -19.80 0.63
N SER A 290 -17.60 -19.92 1.15
CA SER A 290 -16.64 -18.82 1.25
C SER A 290 -15.48 -19.00 0.25
N ARG A 291 -14.51 -18.07 0.27
CA ARG A 291 -13.32 -18.08 -0.58
C ARG A 291 -12.16 -17.37 0.11
N ALA A 292 -10.95 -17.57 -0.39
CA ALA A 292 -9.81 -16.74 -0.02
C ALA A 292 -10.11 -15.25 -0.33
N ALA A 293 -9.69 -14.37 0.58
CA ALA A 293 -9.82 -12.93 0.43
C ALA A 293 -8.67 -12.35 -0.42
N GLU A 294 -7.49 -12.97 -0.36
CA GLU A 294 -6.25 -12.50 -1.00
C GLU A 294 -5.48 -13.64 -1.67
N LYS A 295 -4.52 -13.30 -2.53
CA LYS A 295 -3.53 -14.22 -3.12
C LYS A 295 -2.14 -13.97 -2.54
N GLY A 296 -1.98 -14.09 -1.21
CA GLY A 296 -0.80 -13.64 -0.49
C GLY A 296 0.52 -14.30 -0.91
N GLN A 297 0.52 -15.52 -1.44
CA GLN A 297 1.73 -16.19 -1.94
C GLN A 297 2.36 -15.45 -3.13
N THR A 298 1.53 -14.78 -3.94
CA THR A 298 1.96 -14.15 -5.20
C THR A 298 1.89 -12.63 -5.18
N ILE A 299 1.34 -12.04 -4.10
CA ILE A 299 1.06 -10.60 -4.01
C ILE A 299 2.30 -9.73 -4.26
N VAL A 300 3.46 -10.14 -3.75
CA VAL A 300 4.73 -9.40 -3.90
C VAL A 300 5.25 -9.52 -5.33
N GLN A 301 5.15 -10.71 -5.93
CA GLN A 301 5.53 -10.91 -7.32
C GLN A 301 4.65 -10.07 -8.26
N GLU A 302 3.32 -10.17 -8.15
CA GLU A 302 2.40 -9.39 -8.96
C GLU A 302 2.60 -7.87 -8.78
N LEU A 303 2.90 -7.43 -7.56
CA LEU A 303 3.16 -6.03 -7.26
C LEU A 303 4.49 -5.55 -7.87
N THR A 304 5.55 -6.34 -7.75
CA THR A 304 6.85 -5.99 -8.33
C THR A 304 6.80 -5.94 -9.86
N GLU A 305 6.07 -6.85 -10.51
CA GLU A 305 5.76 -6.76 -11.95
C GLU A 305 5.04 -5.46 -12.31
N LYS A 306 4.04 -5.04 -11.50
CA LYS A 306 3.33 -3.77 -11.69
C LYS A 306 4.26 -2.56 -11.53
N CYS A 307 5.13 -2.57 -10.51
CA CYS A 307 6.11 -1.51 -10.24
C CYS A 307 7.14 -1.40 -11.37
N ASN A 308 7.59 -2.53 -11.92
CA ASN A 308 8.61 -2.59 -12.97
C ASN A 308 8.16 -1.94 -14.29
N ARG A 309 6.85 -1.80 -14.54
CA ARG A 309 6.33 -1.06 -15.70
C ARG A 309 6.75 0.41 -15.74
N CYS A 310 7.13 0.98 -14.60
CA CYS A 310 7.66 2.34 -14.52
C CYS A 310 9.11 2.37 -14.03
N HIS A 311 9.44 1.53 -13.05
CA HIS A 311 10.71 1.58 -12.33
C HIS A 311 11.79 0.60 -12.85
N GLY A 312 11.47 -0.22 -13.85
CA GLY A 312 12.43 -1.14 -14.46
C GLY A 312 13.60 -0.39 -15.10
N SER A 313 14.77 -1.03 -15.14
CA SER A 313 16.03 -0.47 -15.66
C SER A 313 15.92 -0.04 -17.12
N GLU A 314 15.22 -0.84 -17.92
CA GLU A 314 15.02 -0.61 -19.36
C GLU A 314 13.88 0.35 -19.70
N VAL A 315 13.11 0.80 -18.69
CA VAL A 315 11.97 1.68 -18.94
C VAL A 315 12.42 3.12 -19.00
N ASP A 316 12.66 3.66 -20.19
CA ASP A 316 12.89 5.10 -20.35
C ASP A 316 11.61 5.83 -20.79
N ASN A 317 10.88 6.40 -19.82
CA ASN A 317 9.73 7.26 -20.10
C ASN A 317 10.10 8.76 -19.97
N PRO A 318 10.25 9.50 -21.08
CA PRO A 318 10.63 10.92 -21.04
C PRO A 318 9.55 11.83 -20.43
N ALA A 319 8.28 11.38 -20.40
CA ALA A 319 7.16 12.15 -19.85
C ALA A 319 7.03 12.04 -18.32
N MET A 320 7.79 11.14 -17.68
CA MET A 320 7.72 10.94 -16.22
C MET A 320 9.09 10.87 -15.56
N ALA A 321 9.30 11.69 -14.53
CA ALA A 321 10.45 11.60 -13.63
C ALA A 321 10.26 10.45 -12.62
N VAL A 322 10.44 9.21 -13.08
CA VAL A 322 10.37 8.00 -12.24
C VAL A 322 11.77 7.56 -11.83
N PRO A 323 11.99 7.11 -10.57
CA PRO A 323 13.28 6.59 -10.13
C PRO A 323 13.54 5.15 -10.57
N LYS A 324 14.80 4.78 -10.70
CA LYS A 324 15.29 3.40 -10.52
C LYS A 324 15.23 3.05 -9.03
N ILE A 325 14.68 1.88 -8.70
CA ILE A 325 14.46 1.45 -7.31
C ILE A 325 15.20 0.16 -6.94
N SER A 326 15.64 -0.65 -7.91
CA SER A 326 16.52 -1.79 -7.67
C SER A 326 17.88 -1.31 -7.13
N GLY A 327 18.40 -2.00 -6.12
CA GLY A 327 19.65 -1.64 -5.43
C GLY A 327 19.53 -0.42 -4.52
N GLN A 328 18.33 0.08 -4.28
CA GLN A 328 18.09 1.19 -3.36
C GLN A 328 18.06 0.71 -1.90
N ASP A 329 18.42 1.60 -0.98
CA ASP A 329 18.36 1.33 0.46
C ASP A 329 16.94 0.93 0.90
N ARG A 330 16.84 -0.18 1.63
CA ARG A 330 15.55 -0.74 2.08
C ARG A 330 14.77 0.26 2.93
N ASP A 331 15.41 0.87 3.91
CA ASP A 331 14.73 1.74 4.88
C ASP A 331 14.23 3.02 4.20
N TYR A 332 14.98 3.51 3.22
CA TYR A 332 14.55 4.60 2.35
C TYR A 332 13.32 4.20 1.52
N LEU A 333 13.30 3.00 0.91
CA LEU A 333 12.16 2.52 0.15
C LEU A 333 10.91 2.40 1.03
N VAL A 334 11.03 1.82 2.22
CA VAL A 334 9.94 1.74 3.21
C VAL A 334 9.42 3.14 3.55
N MET A 335 10.32 4.06 3.91
CA MET A 335 9.96 5.43 4.24
C MET A 335 9.26 6.13 3.08
N ALA A 336 9.77 5.99 1.86
CA ALA A 336 9.23 6.63 0.67
C ALA A 336 7.84 6.09 0.31
N LEU A 337 7.65 4.77 0.31
CA LEU A 337 6.36 4.13 0.00
C LEU A 337 5.30 4.49 1.03
N ARG A 338 5.65 4.49 2.33
CA ARG A 338 4.76 4.99 3.39
C ARG A 338 4.43 6.46 3.21
N ALA A 339 5.42 7.31 2.90
CA ALA A 339 5.18 8.73 2.68
C ALA A 339 4.23 8.99 1.50
N TYR A 340 4.34 8.23 0.40
CA TYR A 340 3.37 8.32 -0.71
C TYR A 340 1.98 7.83 -0.28
N ARG A 341 1.91 6.69 0.44
CA ARG A 341 0.64 6.13 0.92
C ARG A 341 -0.10 7.10 1.82
N ASP A 342 0.63 7.72 2.74
CA ASP A 342 0.10 8.59 3.78
C ASP A 342 -0.02 10.06 3.31
N ASP A 343 0.18 10.32 2.01
CA ASP A 343 0.11 11.65 1.38
C ASP A 343 1.09 12.69 1.98
N ARG A 344 2.21 12.22 2.54
CA ARG A 344 3.32 13.05 3.06
C ARG A 344 4.41 13.32 2.01
N ARG A 345 4.25 12.75 0.82
CA ARG A 345 5.10 12.98 -0.35
C ARG A 345 4.21 13.04 -1.58
N GLU A 346 4.15 14.20 -2.22
CA GLU A 346 3.21 14.42 -3.32
C GLU A 346 3.49 13.52 -4.53
N SER A 347 2.49 12.73 -4.93
CA SER A 347 2.40 12.06 -6.22
C SER A 347 1.06 11.34 -6.30
N THR A 348 0.12 11.80 -7.14
CA THR A 348 -1.18 11.13 -7.31
C THR A 348 -1.02 9.68 -7.74
N THR A 349 -0.08 9.41 -8.66
CA THR A 349 0.19 8.06 -9.16
C THR A 349 0.74 7.17 -8.06
N MET A 350 1.80 7.60 -7.36
CA MET A 350 2.40 6.75 -6.32
C MET A 350 1.50 6.59 -5.10
N HIS A 351 0.73 7.62 -4.72
CA HIS A 351 -0.28 7.52 -3.67
C HIS A 351 -1.27 6.39 -3.99
N LYS A 352 -1.85 6.39 -5.20
CA LYS A 352 -2.76 5.30 -5.64
C LYS A 352 -2.08 3.93 -5.69
N MET A 353 -0.80 3.88 -6.07
CA MET A 353 -0.04 2.64 -6.14
C MET A 353 0.33 2.08 -4.76
N SER A 354 0.49 2.90 -3.73
CA SER A 354 0.85 2.44 -2.38
C SER A 354 -0.35 2.35 -1.41
N LEU A 355 -1.44 3.07 -1.68
CA LEU A 355 -2.65 3.14 -0.86
C LEU A 355 -3.21 1.77 -0.43
N PRO A 356 -3.29 0.75 -1.31
CA PRO A 356 -3.92 -0.52 -0.94
C PRO A 356 -3.10 -1.39 0.01
N TYR A 357 -1.80 -1.07 0.21
CA TYR A 357 -0.85 -2.02 0.79
C TYR A 357 -0.52 -1.73 2.26
N SER A 358 -0.51 -2.79 3.06
CA SER A 358 -0.11 -2.78 4.47
C SER A 358 1.38 -2.50 4.64
N ASP A 359 1.82 -2.27 5.87
CA ASP A 359 3.25 -2.08 6.14
C ASP A 359 4.04 -3.35 5.84
N SER A 360 3.51 -4.54 6.16
CA SER A 360 4.17 -5.82 5.86
C SER A 360 4.40 -6.04 4.35
N ILE A 361 3.47 -5.61 3.50
CA ILE A 361 3.65 -5.67 2.04
C ILE A 361 4.67 -4.62 1.58
N ILE A 362 4.62 -3.40 2.11
CA ILE A 362 5.61 -2.35 1.80
C ILE A 362 7.03 -2.79 2.17
N GLU A 363 7.20 -3.37 3.36
CA GLU A 363 8.46 -3.94 3.85
C GLU A 363 8.98 -5.02 2.89
N SER A 364 8.09 -5.90 2.42
CA SER A 364 8.45 -6.96 1.48
C SER A 364 8.94 -6.44 0.14
N VAL A 365 8.22 -5.47 -0.45
CA VAL A 365 8.62 -4.81 -1.70
C VAL A 365 9.94 -4.07 -1.55
N ALA A 366 10.15 -3.39 -0.43
CA ALA A 366 11.39 -2.70 -0.14
C ALA A 366 12.57 -3.68 -0.03
N SER A 367 12.41 -4.77 0.73
CA SER A 367 13.43 -5.82 0.83
C SER A 367 13.73 -6.47 -0.52
N PHE A 368 12.72 -6.70 -1.36
CA PHE A 368 12.89 -7.25 -2.71
C PHE A 368 13.79 -6.36 -3.57
N TYR A 369 13.48 -5.05 -3.67
CA TYR A 369 14.26 -4.15 -4.50
C TYR A 369 15.65 -3.84 -3.93
N ALA A 370 15.79 -3.80 -2.60
CA ALA A 370 17.08 -3.64 -1.94
C ALA A 370 18.01 -4.85 -2.16
N GLY A 371 17.47 -6.05 -2.31
CA GLY A 371 18.25 -7.26 -2.63
C GLY A 371 18.74 -7.32 -4.08
N GLN A 372 18.12 -6.57 -4.99
CA GLN A 372 18.52 -6.55 -6.40
C GLN A 372 19.75 -5.68 -6.64
N PRO A 373 20.57 -5.99 -7.65
CA PRO A 373 21.61 -5.06 -8.09
C PRO A 373 20.98 -3.77 -8.64
N GLY A 374 21.63 -2.64 -8.39
CA GLY A 374 21.36 -1.42 -9.14
C GLY A 374 21.62 -1.67 -10.63
N LYS A 375 20.76 -1.14 -11.49
CA LYS A 375 20.86 -1.24 -12.95
C LYS A 375 20.69 0.13 -13.57
#